data_AF-A0A140S7W9-F1
#
_entry.id   AF-A0A140S7W9-F1
#
_cell.length_a   1.000
_cell.length_b   1.000
_cell.length_c   1.000
_cell.angle_alpha   90.00
_cell.angle_beta   90.00
_cell.angle_gamma   90.00
#
_symmetry.space_group_name_H-M   'P 1'
#
loop_
_entity.id
_entity.type
_entity.pdbx_description
1 polymer ?
#
loop_
_entity_poly.entity_id
_entity_poly.type
_entity_poly.pdbx_seq_one_letter_code
_entity_poly.pdbx_strand_id
1 'polypeptide(L)'
;MSVEAYIRGMAARGFSRSATAAALGMHWVKFMDLLERMPDIEWGYPYKSFDRRRHAKNLKGYRFRDSEGRRRSVAALRAVNQARRHEYTVFGVTDSLSNLVKRFGCVAKSTVQKRLAKGMSIEQALTTPRSDHLSGLKRKPESHPWKRAERRGVINHRERQLKAKRDQRQAEERLHG
;
A
#
# COMPACT_ATOMS: atom_id res chain seq x y z
N MET A 1 17.78 34.31 -27.35
CA MET A 1 17.53 34.06 -25.92
C MET A 1 18.87 33.88 -25.23
N SER A 2 19.06 34.42 -24.02
CA SER A 2 20.24 34.11 -23.23
C SER A 2 20.18 32.67 -22.71
N VAL A 3 21.34 32.04 -22.49
CA VAL A 3 21.44 30.68 -21.94
C VAL A 3 20.76 30.61 -20.57
N GLU A 4 20.91 31.66 -19.75
CA GLU A 4 20.24 31.78 -18.46
C GLU A 4 18.71 31.79 -18.56
N ALA A 5 18.16 32.59 -19.48
CA ALA A 5 16.72 32.64 -19.69
C ALA A 5 16.17 31.28 -20.14
N TYR A 6 16.94 30.53 -20.93
CA TYR A 6 16.60 29.18 -21.34
C TYR A 6 16.58 28.21 -20.14
N ILE A 7 17.63 28.23 -19.31
CA ILE A 7 17.75 27.37 -18.12
C ILE A 7 16.60 27.64 -17.14
N ARG A 8 16.29 28.92 -16.87
CA ARG A 8 15.17 29.30 -16.00
C ARG A 8 13.82 28.85 -16.58
N GLY A 9 13.63 29.01 -17.89
CA GLY A 9 12.43 28.51 -18.57
C GLY A 9 12.28 26.99 -18.49
N MET A 10 13.38 26.23 -18.51
CA MET A 10 13.36 24.77 -18.35
C MET A 10 13.08 24.37 -16.90
N ALA A 11 13.70 25.06 -15.93
CA ALA A 11 13.46 24.84 -14.51
C ALA A 11 11.99 25.12 -14.13
N ALA A 12 11.42 26.23 -14.60
CA ALA A 12 10.02 26.61 -14.37
C ALA A 12 9.01 25.60 -14.94
N ARG A 13 9.35 24.95 -16.07
CA ARG A 13 8.54 23.86 -16.66
C ARG A 13 8.71 22.53 -15.93
N GLY A 14 9.62 22.45 -14.95
CA GLY A 14 9.86 21.27 -14.13
C GLY A 14 10.78 20.22 -14.78
N PHE A 15 11.60 20.62 -15.75
CA PHE A 15 12.65 19.75 -16.29
C PHE A 15 13.78 19.57 -15.27
N SER A 16 14.50 18.45 -15.36
CA SER A 16 15.69 18.24 -14.53
C SER A 16 16.90 19.04 -15.05
N ARG A 17 17.88 19.23 -14.16
CA ARG A 17 19.21 19.76 -14.52
C ARG A 17 19.84 18.95 -15.66
N SER A 18 19.74 17.62 -15.59
CA SER A 18 20.31 16.72 -16.60
C SER A 18 19.63 16.84 -17.96
N ALA A 19 18.30 16.98 -17.98
CA ALA A 19 17.54 17.19 -19.21
C ALA A 19 17.86 18.56 -19.82
N THR A 20 18.05 19.57 -18.98
CA THR A 20 18.43 20.92 -19.41
C THR A 20 19.85 20.94 -20.00
N ALA A 21 20.82 20.27 -19.35
CA ALA A 21 22.18 20.13 -19.85
C ALA A 21 22.21 19.41 -21.22
N ALA A 22 21.46 18.31 -21.33
CA ALA A 22 21.33 17.56 -22.58
C ALA A 22 20.68 18.40 -23.70
N ALA A 23 19.65 19.18 -23.39
CA ALA A 23 18.99 20.05 -24.36
C ALA A 23 19.88 21.20 -24.84
N LEU A 24 20.79 21.67 -24.00
CA LEU A 24 21.85 22.62 -24.36
C LEU A 24 23.03 21.97 -25.09
N GLY A 25 23.06 20.64 -25.22
CA GLY A 25 24.20 19.90 -25.77
C GLY A 25 25.46 20.00 -24.91
N MET A 26 25.35 20.37 -23.64
CA MET A 26 26.48 20.56 -22.73
C MET A 26 26.77 19.28 -21.95
N HIS A 27 28.06 19.01 -21.77
CA HIS A 27 28.49 17.98 -20.81
C HIS A 27 28.11 18.39 -19.38
N TRP A 28 27.75 17.42 -18.54
CA TRP A 28 27.23 17.63 -17.20
C TRP A 28 28.13 18.52 -16.31
N VAL A 29 29.45 18.29 -16.34
CA VAL A 29 30.43 19.06 -15.55
C VAL A 29 30.41 20.53 -15.96
N LYS A 30 30.49 20.83 -17.26
CA LYS A 30 30.43 22.22 -17.76
C LYS A 30 29.12 22.91 -17.41
N PHE A 31 28.02 22.16 -17.38
CA PHE A 31 26.73 22.69 -16.98
C PHE A 31 26.69 23.00 -15.47
N MET A 32 27.34 22.20 -14.62
CA MET A 32 27.45 22.50 -13.19
C MET A 32 28.34 23.72 -12.94
N ASP A 33 29.49 23.80 -13.60
CA ASP A 33 30.38 24.99 -13.52
C ASP A 33 29.64 26.27 -13.94
N LEU A 34 28.74 26.16 -14.93
CA LEU A 34 27.88 27.25 -15.37
C LEU A 34 26.87 27.63 -14.27
N LEU A 35 26.21 26.64 -13.67
CA LEU A 35 25.24 26.88 -12.60
C LEU A 35 25.86 27.50 -11.35
N GLU A 36 27.11 27.15 -11.01
CA GLU A 36 27.85 27.73 -9.88
C GLU A 36 28.15 29.22 -10.06
N ARG A 37 28.31 29.67 -11.31
CA ARG A 37 28.57 31.08 -11.65
C ARG A 37 27.31 31.91 -11.82
N MET A 38 26.16 31.24 -11.84
CA MET A 38 24.85 31.87 -12.02
C MET A 38 24.15 32.07 -10.68
N PRO A 39 23.25 33.05 -10.58
CA PRO A 39 22.38 33.17 -9.41
C PRO A 39 21.54 31.90 -9.21
N ASP A 40 21.30 31.55 -7.95
CA ASP A 40 20.56 30.35 -7.58
C ASP A 40 19.22 30.24 -8.32
N ILE A 41 19.01 29.07 -8.93
CA ILE A 41 17.79 28.75 -9.67
C ILE A 41 16.98 27.77 -8.83
N GLU A 42 15.71 28.08 -8.59
CA GLU A 42 14.79 27.14 -7.97
C GLU A 42 14.48 25.99 -8.93
N TRP A 43 15.06 24.82 -8.65
CA TRP A 43 14.74 23.59 -9.34
C TRP A 43 13.63 22.86 -8.60
N GLY A 44 12.66 22.32 -9.35
CA GLY A 44 11.62 21.47 -8.77
C GLY A 44 12.19 20.26 -8.03
N TYR A 45 11.42 19.75 -7.04
CA TYR A 45 11.84 18.64 -6.17
C TYR A 45 12.41 17.44 -6.97
N PRO A 46 13.57 16.84 -6.58
CA PRO A 46 14.30 15.82 -7.35
C PRO A 46 13.51 14.59 -7.80
N TYR A 47 12.37 14.29 -7.17
CA TYR A 47 11.50 13.15 -7.50
C TYR A 47 10.18 13.51 -8.19
N LYS A 48 9.94 14.79 -8.46
CA LYS A 48 8.73 15.28 -9.16
C LYS A 48 9.02 15.89 -10.54
N SER A 49 10.26 15.80 -11.02
CA SER A 49 10.64 16.28 -12.33
C SER A 49 9.77 15.67 -13.44
N PHE A 50 9.54 16.46 -14.48
CA PHE A 50 8.78 16.05 -15.65
C PHE A 50 9.39 14.79 -16.28
N ASP A 51 10.71 14.73 -16.42
CA ASP A 51 11.43 13.60 -17.00
C ASP A 51 11.25 12.31 -16.21
N ARG A 52 11.27 12.38 -14.87
CA ARG A 52 11.02 11.21 -14.02
C ARG A 52 9.60 10.69 -14.21
N ARG A 53 8.61 11.59 -14.27
CA ARG A 53 7.20 11.23 -14.54
C ARG A 53 7.02 10.64 -15.93
N ARG A 54 7.67 11.20 -16.94
CA ARG A 54 7.69 10.71 -18.32
C ARG A 54 8.33 9.32 -18.41
N HIS A 55 9.50 9.13 -17.80
CA HIS A 55 10.18 7.84 -17.73
C HIS A 55 9.33 6.78 -17.01
N ALA A 56 8.69 7.13 -15.90
CA ALA A 56 7.78 6.23 -15.20
C ALA A 56 6.56 5.84 -16.04
N LYS A 57 5.98 6.79 -16.81
CA LYS A 57 4.91 6.50 -17.78
C LYS A 57 5.41 5.58 -18.89
N ASN A 58 6.60 5.81 -19.42
CA ASN A 58 7.22 4.97 -20.45
C ASN A 58 7.50 3.55 -19.94
N LEU A 59 8.03 3.39 -18.73
CA LEU A 59 8.22 2.08 -18.08
C LEU A 59 6.91 1.35 -17.86
N LYS A 60 5.86 2.05 -17.39
CA LYS A 60 4.51 1.48 -17.27
C LYS A 60 3.96 1.05 -18.63
N GLY A 61 4.14 1.87 -19.67
CA GLY A 61 3.72 1.54 -21.04
C GLY A 61 4.51 0.38 -21.67
N TYR A 62 5.81 0.30 -21.41
CA TYR A 62 6.70 -0.74 -21.94
C TYR A 62 6.48 -2.11 -21.25
N ARG A 63 6.31 -2.15 -19.92
CA ARG A 63 6.04 -3.40 -19.18
C ARG A 63 4.62 -3.95 -19.39
N PHE A 64 3.70 -3.14 -19.91
CA PHE A 64 2.29 -3.53 -20.08
C PHE A 64 1.74 -3.28 -21.50
N ARG A 65 2.59 -3.37 -22.53
CA ARG A 65 2.06 -3.35 -23.90
C ARG A 65 1.22 -4.60 -24.12
N ASP A 66 -0.04 -4.40 -24.50
CA ASP A 66 -0.97 -5.46 -24.85
C ASP A 66 -0.60 -6.01 -26.23
N SER A 67 0.40 -6.90 -26.24
CA SER A 67 0.88 -7.57 -27.45
C SER A 67 -0.04 -8.73 -27.82
N GLU A 68 -0.04 -9.10 -29.11
CA GLU A 68 -0.82 -10.25 -29.58
C GLU A 68 -0.43 -11.55 -28.86
N GLY A 69 0.86 -11.79 -28.64
CA GLY A 69 1.35 -12.94 -27.88
C GLY A 69 0.82 -12.98 -26.44
N ARG A 70 0.69 -11.82 -25.78
CA ARG A 70 0.08 -11.72 -24.45
C ARG A 70 -1.41 -12.00 -24.48
N ARG A 71 -2.15 -11.51 -25.49
CA ARG A 71 -3.58 -11.84 -25.65
C ARG A 71 -3.77 -13.33 -25.84
N ARG A 72 -2.95 -13.96 -26.70
CA ARG A 72 -2.98 -15.41 -26.93
C ARG A 72 -2.66 -16.20 -25.65
N SER A 73 -1.64 -15.80 -24.89
CA SER A 73 -1.30 -16.49 -23.64
C SER A 73 -2.39 -16.35 -22.58
N VAL A 74 -2.99 -15.17 -22.44
CA VAL A 74 -4.13 -14.93 -21.53
C VAL A 74 -5.35 -15.75 -21.97
N ALA A 75 -5.66 -15.80 -23.27
CA ALA A 75 -6.76 -16.60 -23.80
C ALA A 75 -6.53 -18.10 -23.55
N ALA A 76 -5.32 -18.61 -23.80
CA ALA A 76 -4.96 -20.01 -23.52
C ALA A 76 -5.10 -20.33 -22.02
N LEU A 77 -4.61 -19.45 -21.13
CA LEU A 77 -4.77 -19.63 -19.68
C LEU A 77 -6.24 -19.67 -19.27
N ARG A 78 -7.09 -18.81 -19.86
CA ARG A 78 -8.53 -18.81 -19.60
C ARG A 78 -9.18 -20.12 -20.06
N ALA A 79 -8.84 -20.62 -21.25
CA ALA A 79 -9.36 -21.88 -21.77
C ALA A 79 -8.97 -23.07 -20.87
N VAL A 80 -7.70 -23.16 -20.45
CA VAL A 80 -7.22 -24.19 -19.52
C VAL A 80 -7.95 -24.10 -18.18
N ASN A 81 -8.11 -22.90 -17.64
CA ASN A 81 -8.84 -22.70 -16.38
C ASN A 81 -10.32 -23.07 -16.51
N GLN A 82 -10.93 -22.83 -17.66
CA GLN A 82 -12.32 -23.21 -17.92
C GLN A 82 -12.46 -24.73 -18.01
N ALA A 83 -11.55 -25.42 -18.71
CA ALA A 83 -11.55 -26.88 -18.80
C ALA A 83 -11.31 -27.56 -17.43
N ARG A 84 -10.54 -26.93 -16.54
CA ARG A 84 -10.28 -27.40 -15.17
C ARG A 84 -11.35 -27.00 -14.15
N ARG A 85 -12.45 -26.36 -14.57
CA ARG A 85 -13.51 -25.99 -13.62
C ARG A 85 -14.26 -27.23 -13.17
N HIS A 86 -14.28 -27.44 -11.86
CA HIS A 86 -15.15 -28.43 -11.24
C HIS A 86 -16.56 -27.87 -11.06
N GLU A 87 -17.53 -28.64 -11.54
CA GLU A 87 -18.95 -28.43 -11.30
C GLU A 87 -19.38 -29.27 -10.09
N TYR A 88 -20.31 -28.73 -9.32
CA TYR A 88 -20.87 -29.41 -8.16
C TYR A 88 -22.38 -29.42 -8.28
N THR A 89 -22.99 -30.53 -7.88
CA THR A 89 -24.44 -30.67 -7.78
C THR A 89 -24.85 -30.44 -6.33
N VAL A 90 -25.72 -29.46 -6.10
CA VAL A 90 -26.21 -29.08 -4.76
C VAL A 90 -27.69 -28.75 -4.88
N PHE A 91 -28.55 -29.36 -4.07
CA PHE A 91 -30.00 -29.11 -4.09
C PHE A 91 -30.63 -29.23 -5.49
N GLY A 92 -30.18 -30.19 -6.30
CA GLY A 92 -30.67 -30.41 -7.67
C GLY A 92 -30.14 -29.43 -8.72
N VAL A 93 -29.25 -28.51 -8.36
CA VAL A 93 -28.62 -27.56 -9.28
C VAL A 93 -27.15 -27.91 -9.48
N THR A 94 -26.75 -28.12 -10.73
CA THR A 94 -25.34 -28.31 -11.12
C THR A 94 -24.77 -26.99 -11.64
N ASP A 95 -23.78 -26.44 -10.96
CA ASP A 95 -23.09 -25.23 -11.41
C ASP A 95 -21.67 -25.18 -10.81
N SER A 96 -20.89 -24.18 -11.22
CA SER A 96 -19.60 -23.86 -10.63
C SER A 96 -19.77 -23.44 -9.16
N LEU A 97 -18.78 -23.80 -8.34
CA LEU A 97 -18.75 -23.43 -6.91
C LEU A 97 -19.00 -21.94 -6.66
N SER A 98 -18.54 -21.06 -7.55
CA SER A 98 -18.72 -19.61 -7.38
C SER A 98 -20.18 -19.19 -7.55
N ASN A 99 -20.91 -19.81 -8.47
CA ASN A 99 -22.32 -19.53 -8.69
C ASN A 99 -23.17 -20.16 -7.59
N LEU A 100 -22.83 -21.38 -7.15
CA LEU A 100 -23.50 -22.03 -6.01
C LEU A 100 -23.36 -21.22 -4.72
N VAL A 101 -22.16 -20.67 -4.45
CA VAL A 101 -21.94 -19.78 -3.30
C VAL A 101 -22.79 -18.51 -3.41
N LYS A 102 -22.99 -17.95 -4.60
CA LYS A 102 -23.86 -16.77 -4.78
C LYS A 102 -25.34 -17.10 -4.55
N ARG A 103 -25.78 -18.31 -4.92
CA ARG A 103 -27.18 -18.74 -4.81
C ARG A 103 -27.54 -19.22 -3.40
N PHE A 104 -26.69 -20.06 -2.80
CA PHE A 104 -26.99 -20.80 -1.58
C PHE A 104 -25.99 -20.56 -0.44
N GLY A 105 -24.88 -19.86 -0.71
CA GLY A 105 -23.77 -19.77 0.23
C GLY A 105 -24.06 -18.82 1.38
N CYS A 106 -23.99 -19.34 2.62
CA CYS A 106 -23.89 -18.53 3.83
C CYS A 106 -22.45 -17.99 4.04
N VAL A 107 -21.47 -18.53 3.32
CA VAL A 107 -20.04 -18.24 3.52
C VAL A 107 -19.30 -18.03 2.20
N ALA A 108 -18.23 -17.22 2.23
CA ALA A 108 -17.37 -16.97 1.10
C ALA A 108 -16.75 -18.25 0.50
N LYS A 109 -16.58 -18.26 -0.84
CA LYS A 109 -16.03 -19.38 -1.62
C LYS A 109 -14.75 -19.99 -1.04
N SER A 110 -13.82 -19.17 -0.58
CA SER A 110 -12.55 -19.63 0.00
C SER A 110 -12.76 -20.50 1.25
N THR A 111 -13.81 -20.24 2.02
CA THR A 111 -14.15 -21.05 3.20
C THR A 111 -14.78 -22.37 2.79
N VAL A 112 -15.65 -22.36 1.79
CA VAL A 112 -16.27 -23.57 1.25
C VAL A 112 -15.19 -24.50 0.69
N GLN A 113 -14.20 -23.99 -0.06
CA GLN A 113 -13.06 -24.77 -0.53
C GLN A 113 -12.27 -25.43 0.60
N LYS A 114 -12.01 -24.69 1.69
CA LYS A 114 -11.32 -25.25 2.88
C LYS A 114 -12.14 -26.33 3.57
N ARG A 115 -13.47 -26.22 3.58
CA ARG A 115 -14.36 -27.23 4.16
C ARG A 115 -14.41 -28.50 3.31
N LEU A 116 -14.48 -28.35 1.98
CA LEU A 116 -14.38 -29.48 1.05
C LEU A 116 -13.03 -30.21 1.20
N ALA A 117 -11.92 -29.46 1.32
CA ALA A 117 -10.60 -30.04 1.55
C ALA A 117 -10.48 -30.79 2.89
N LYS A 118 -11.34 -30.47 3.86
CA LYS A 118 -11.47 -31.20 5.14
C LYS A 118 -12.42 -32.40 5.06
N GLY A 119 -12.96 -32.71 3.89
CA GLY A 119 -13.89 -33.82 3.69
C GLY A 119 -15.36 -33.51 4.00
N MET A 120 -15.73 -32.24 4.22
CA MET A 120 -17.13 -31.85 4.41
C MET A 120 -17.90 -31.96 3.09
N SER A 121 -19.17 -32.38 3.12
CA SER A 121 -20.00 -32.40 1.92
C SER A 121 -20.27 -30.98 1.39
N ILE A 122 -20.54 -30.85 0.10
CA ILE A 122 -20.76 -29.56 -0.54
C ILE A 122 -21.97 -28.80 0.06
N GLU A 123 -23.05 -29.53 0.36
CA GLU A 123 -24.26 -28.97 0.97
C GLU A 123 -23.97 -28.43 2.38
N GLN A 124 -23.32 -29.23 3.22
CA GLN A 124 -22.91 -28.79 4.56
C GLN A 124 -21.93 -27.62 4.49
N ALA A 125 -21.01 -27.65 3.53
CA ALA A 125 -20.00 -26.61 3.37
C ALA A 125 -20.59 -25.25 2.98
N LEU A 126 -21.71 -25.23 2.24
CA LEU A 126 -22.44 -24.02 1.85
C LEU A 126 -23.35 -23.48 2.96
N THR A 127 -24.05 -24.38 3.66
CA THR A 127 -25.08 -24.01 4.65
C THR A 127 -24.51 -23.71 6.04
N THR A 128 -23.39 -24.33 6.42
CA THR A 128 -22.82 -24.12 7.77
C THR A 128 -22.35 -22.67 7.93
N PRO A 129 -22.88 -21.89 8.88
CA PRO A 129 -22.43 -20.52 9.09
C PRO A 129 -20.97 -20.48 9.53
N ARG A 130 -20.32 -19.33 9.37
CA ARG A 130 -18.97 -19.14 9.87
C ARG A 130 -19.01 -19.11 11.40
N SER A 131 -18.15 -19.92 12.05
CA SER A 131 -17.94 -19.85 13.50
C SER A 131 -17.15 -18.56 13.82
N ASP A 132 -17.85 -17.43 13.81
CA ASP A 132 -17.26 -16.11 14.12
C ASP A 132 -17.24 -15.79 15.61
N HIS A 133 -17.92 -16.60 16.42
CA HIS A 133 -17.92 -16.47 17.89
C HIS A 133 -16.51 -16.59 18.52
N LEU A 134 -15.49 -17.03 17.79
CA LEU A 134 -14.10 -17.07 18.26
C LEU A 134 -13.15 -16.13 17.50
N SER A 135 -13.58 -15.52 16.39
CA SER A 135 -12.69 -14.74 15.52
C SER A 135 -12.50 -13.29 16.00
N GLY A 136 -13.52 -12.70 16.65
CA GLY A 136 -13.42 -11.44 17.39
C GLY A 136 -12.71 -11.57 18.75
N LEU A 137 -12.56 -12.80 19.25
CA LEU A 137 -11.85 -13.14 20.49
C LEU A 137 -10.37 -13.47 20.27
N LYS A 138 -9.80 -13.12 19.11
CA LYS A 138 -8.34 -12.99 18.99
C LYS A 138 -7.88 -11.93 19.98
N ARG A 139 -7.52 -12.37 21.19
CA ARG A 139 -6.81 -11.60 22.21
C ARG A 139 -5.74 -10.79 21.48
N LYS A 140 -5.88 -9.45 21.49
CA LYS A 140 -4.87 -8.56 20.90
C LYS A 140 -3.49 -9.05 21.37
N PRO A 141 -2.46 -9.13 20.53
CA PRO A 141 -1.11 -9.53 20.95
C PRO A 141 -0.57 -8.74 22.15
N GLU A 142 -1.16 -7.57 22.40
CA GLU A 142 -0.96 -6.65 23.52
C GLU A 142 -1.43 -7.18 24.89
N SER A 143 -2.24 -8.23 24.92
CA SER A 143 -2.78 -8.83 26.15
C SER A 143 -1.91 -9.94 26.74
N HIS A 144 -0.71 -10.17 26.16
CA HIS A 144 0.24 -11.14 26.69
C HIS A 144 0.74 -10.72 28.09
N PRO A 145 0.82 -11.65 29.06
CA PRO A 145 1.19 -11.33 30.45
C PRO A 145 2.51 -10.57 30.62
N TRP A 146 3.53 -10.87 29.82
CA TRP A 146 4.84 -10.22 29.91
C TRP A 146 4.83 -8.76 29.41
N LYS A 147 4.01 -8.43 28.39
CA LYS A 147 3.80 -7.03 27.97
C LYS A 147 3.00 -6.21 29.00
N ARG A 148 2.15 -6.86 29.81
CA ARG A 148 1.49 -6.21 30.96
C ARG A 148 2.48 -5.94 32.09
N ALA A 149 3.47 -6.81 32.27
CA ALA A 149 4.54 -6.62 33.26
C ALA A 149 5.46 -5.45 32.91
N GLU A 150 5.87 -5.28 31.65
CA GLU A 150 6.66 -4.13 31.19
C GLU A 150 5.97 -2.77 31.45
N ARG A 151 4.63 -2.71 31.38
CA ARG A 151 3.87 -1.47 31.62
C ARG A 151 3.59 -1.16 33.09
N ARG A 152 3.76 -2.10 34.01
CA ARG A 152 3.47 -1.88 35.45
C ARG A 152 4.36 -0.81 36.09
N GLY A 153 5.48 -0.42 35.46
CA GLY A 153 6.37 0.65 35.92
C GLY A 153 6.33 1.95 35.12
N VAL A 154 5.54 2.03 34.04
CA VAL A 154 5.51 3.22 33.17
C VAL A 154 4.46 4.19 33.70
N ILE A 155 4.91 5.22 34.42
CA ILE A 155 4.04 6.32 34.89
C ILE A 155 3.40 6.99 33.67
N ASN A 156 2.08 6.93 33.58
CA ASN A 156 1.33 7.53 32.48
C ASN A 156 1.50 9.05 32.49
N HIS A 157 1.45 9.68 31.31
CA HIS A 157 1.58 11.13 31.18
C HIS A 157 0.65 11.89 32.15
N ARG A 158 -0.59 11.42 32.31
CA ARG A 158 -1.58 11.98 33.25
C ARG A 158 -1.12 11.94 34.71
N GLU A 159 -0.50 10.84 35.14
CA GLU A 159 0.01 10.69 36.51
C GLU A 159 1.22 11.61 36.75
N ARG A 160 2.07 11.82 35.73
CA ARG A 160 3.16 12.82 35.81
C ARG A 160 2.61 14.24 35.96
N GLN A 161 1.58 14.58 35.21
CA GLN A 161 0.93 15.90 35.29
C GLN A 161 0.27 16.12 36.67
N LEU A 162 -0.36 15.09 37.24
CA LEU A 162 -0.95 15.17 38.58
C LEU A 162 0.11 15.30 39.67
N LYS A 163 1.24 14.59 39.55
CA LYS A 163 2.38 14.75 40.46
C LYS A 163 2.95 16.17 40.39
N ALA A 164 3.22 16.67 39.17
CA ALA A 164 3.73 18.03 38.99
C ALA A 164 2.81 19.10 39.59
N LYS A 165 1.48 18.97 39.43
CA LYS A 165 0.51 19.88 40.06
C LYS A 165 0.52 19.81 41.59
N ARG A 166 0.71 18.61 42.17
CA ARG A 166 0.81 18.44 43.63
C ARG A 166 2.09 19.08 44.15
N ASP A 167 3.21 18.86 43.47
CA ASP A 167 4.51 19.42 43.85
C ASP A 167 4.48 20.96 43.77
N GLN A 168 3.82 21.52 42.74
CA GLN A 168 3.59 22.97 42.62
C GLN A 168 2.76 23.53 43.77
N ARG A 169 1.62 22.90 44.09
CA ARG A 169 0.76 23.34 45.20
C ARG A 169 1.51 23.30 46.54
N GLN A 170 2.29 22.25 46.79
CA GLN A 170 3.10 22.15 48.01
C GLN A 170 4.23 23.19 48.07
N ALA A 171 4.81 23.58 46.92
CA ALA A 171 5.81 24.63 46.87
C ALA A 171 5.19 26.01 47.16
N GLU A 172 4.00 26.29 46.64
CA GLU A 172 3.24 27.51 46.93
C GLU A 172 2.86 27.59 48.42
N GLU A 173 2.38 26.49 49.01
CA GLU A 173 2.05 26.40 50.44
C GLU A 173 3.27 26.65 51.36
N ARG A 174 4.49 26.26 50.93
CA ARG A 174 5.74 26.51 51.67
C ARG A 174 6.27 27.93 51.54
N LEU A 175 5.86 28.67 50.52
CA LEU A 175 6.26 30.05 50.29
C LEU A 175 5.32 31.05 50.99
N HIS A 176 4.09 30.63 51.28
CA HIS A 176 3.04 31.46 51.88
C HIS A 176 2.72 31.12 53.35
N GLY A 177 3.35 30.09 53.92
CA GLY A 177 3.32 29.76 55.35
C GLY A 177 4.65 30.09 56.02
#